data_AF-D8JPL0-F1
#
_entry.id   AF-D8JPL0-F1
#
_cell.length_a   1.000
_cell.length_b   1.000
_cell.length_c   1.000
_cell.angle_alpha   90.00
_cell.angle_beta   90.00
_cell.angle_gamma   90.00
#
_symmetry.space_group_name_H-M   'P 1'
#
loop_
_entity.id
_entity.type
_entity.pdbx_description
1 polymer ?
#
loop_
_entity_poly.entity_id
_entity_poly.type
_entity_poly.pdbx_seq_one_letter_code
_entity_poly.pdbx_strand_id
1 'polypeptide(L)'
;MHRSVFIAVGLCVLTCSAPAHAIGLGEAGELEHARANARAGGPLSERDAELLERYGCLSGTESTFCKRQSQHTRDRAQRRRHKKY
;
A
#
# COMPACT_ATOMS: atom_id res chain seq x y z
N MET A 1 -33.14 39.86 -5.12
CA MET A 1 -33.28 38.39 -5.06
C MET A 1 -32.12 37.63 -5.73
N HIS A 2 -31.30 38.26 -6.59
CA HIS A 2 -30.17 37.58 -7.25
C HIS A 2 -28.94 37.38 -6.35
N ARG A 3 -28.70 38.25 -5.36
CA ARG A 3 -27.51 38.20 -4.49
C ARG A 3 -27.52 37.00 -3.52
N SER A 4 -28.70 36.55 -3.10
CA SER A 4 -28.88 35.42 -2.18
C SER A 4 -28.62 34.06 -2.86
N VAL A 5 -28.81 33.98 -4.18
CA VAL A 5 -28.55 32.75 -4.96
C VAL A 5 -27.05 32.48 -5.07
N PHE A 6 -26.23 33.51 -5.20
CA PHE A 6 -24.77 33.36 -5.27
C PHE A 6 -24.15 32.82 -3.98
N ILE A 7 -24.72 33.17 -2.82
CA ILE A 7 -24.24 32.67 -1.51
C ILE A 7 -24.55 31.17 -1.35
N ALA A 8 -25.69 30.71 -1.85
CA ALA A 8 -26.07 29.29 -1.80
C ALA A 8 -25.20 28.41 -2.72
N VAL A 9 -24.77 28.93 -3.88
CA VAL A 9 -23.90 28.18 -4.80
C VAL A 9 -22.48 28.04 -4.26
N GLY A 10 -21.94 29.06 -3.57
CA GLY A 10 -20.62 29.00 -2.96
C GLY A 10 -20.50 27.93 -1.85
N LEU A 11 -21.59 27.67 -1.12
CA LEU A 11 -21.61 26.69 -0.03
C LEU A 11 -21.68 25.23 -0.53
N CYS A 12 -22.33 24.97 -1.68
CA CYS A 12 -22.40 23.63 -2.28
C CYS A 12 -21.05 23.14 -2.84
N VAL A 13 -20.10 24.03 -3.13
CA VAL A 13 -18.76 23.62 -3.59
C VAL A 13 -17.91 23.07 -2.43
N LEU A 14 -18.15 23.50 -1.19
CA LEU A 14 -17.43 22.97 -0.02
C LEU A 14 -17.85 21.56 0.40
N THR A 15 -19.09 21.14 0.10
CA THR A 15 -19.57 19.79 0.41
C THR A 15 -19.17 18.74 -0.63
N CYS A 16 -18.66 19.18 -1.77
CA CYS A 16 -17.95 18.32 -2.74
C CYS A 16 -16.45 18.24 -2.42
N SER A 17 -16.06 18.45 -1.16
CA SER A 17 -14.83 17.86 -0.64
C SER A 17 -14.96 16.35 -0.78
N ALA A 18 -14.52 15.83 -1.92
CA ALA A 18 -14.04 14.47 -2.04
C ALA A 18 -13.22 14.16 -0.77
N PRO A 19 -13.27 12.94 -0.23
CA PRO A 19 -12.42 12.60 0.89
C PRO A 19 -11.01 13.02 0.48
N ALA A 20 -10.43 13.96 1.22
CA ALA A 20 -9.04 14.33 1.06
C ALA A 20 -8.27 13.07 1.41
N HIS A 21 -8.05 12.22 0.40
CA HIS A 21 -7.05 11.18 0.42
C HIS A 21 -5.80 11.90 0.88
N ALA A 22 -5.34 11.56 2.08
CA ALA A 22 -4.22 12.22 2.73
C ALA A 22 -3.12 12.48 1.69
N ILE A 23 -2.88 13.77 1.42
CA ILE A 23 -1.84 14.19 0.48
C ILE A 23 -0.52 13.81 1.12
N GLY A 24 0.10 12.74 0.61
CA GLY A 24 1.43 12.30 1.02
C GLY A 24 1.74 10.89 0.56
N LEU A 25 2.17 10.75 -0.69
CA LEU A 25 2.84 9.57 -1.29
C LEU A 25 1.98 8.41 -1.84
N GLY A 26 0.65 8.42 -1.70
CA GLY A 26 -0.22 7.39 -2.30
C GLY A 26 0.23 5.96 -1.98
N GLU A 27 0.10 5.03 -2.93
CA GLU A 27 0.52 3.63 -2.77
C GLU A 27 2.01 3.47 -2.41
N ALA A 28 2.88 4.37 -2.90
CA ALA A 28 4.30 4.35 -2.55
C ALA A 28 4.54 4.70 -1.07
N GLY A 29 3.75 5.62 -0.51
CA GLY A 29 3.79 5.96 0.91
C GLY A 29 3.32 4.82 1.79
N GLU A 30 2.21 4.20 1.40
CA GLU A 30 1.68 3.02 2.08
C GLU A 30 2.68 1.87 2.05
N LEU A 31 3.39 1.68 0.92
CA LEU A 31 4.42 0.66 0.81
C LEU A 31 5.60 0.92 1.75
N GLU A 32 6.09 2.16 1.84
CA GLU A 32 7.17 2.49 2.77
C GLU A 32 6.72 2.32 4.23
N HIS A 33 5.47 2.65 4.55
CA HIS A 33 4.89 2.38 5.86
C HIS A 33 4.81 0.86 6.15
N ALA A 34 4.32 0.08 5.19
CA ALA A 34 4.26 -1.38 5.29
C ALA A 34 5.66 -2.00 5.47
N ARG A 35 6.69 -1.46 4.81
CA ARG A 35 8.08 -1.86 4.98
C ARG A 35 8.64 -1.49 6.35
N ALA A 36 8.27 -0.32 6.89
CA ALA A 36 8.63 0.08 8.25
C ALA A 36 8.03 -0.89 9.28
N ASN A 37 6.75 -1.22 9.13
CA ASN A 37 6.06 -2.23 9.95
C ASN A 37 6.72 -3.61 9.83
N ALA A 38 7.04 -4.03 8.60
CA ALA A 38 7.75 -5.28 8.36
C ALA A 38 9.10 -5.33 9.09
N ARG A 39 9.85 -4.22 9.17
CA ARG A 39 11.08 -4.14 9.96
C ARG A 39 10.83 -4.20 11.47
N ALA A 40 9.71 -3.64 11.94
CA ALA A 40 9.32 -3.66 13.35
C ALA A 40 8.77 -5.01 13.82
N GLY A 41 8.40 -5.92 12.90
CA GLY A 41 7.96 -7.27 13.25
C GLY A 41 7.06 -7.95 12.22
N GLY A 42 6.51 -7.20 11.26
CA GLY A 42 5.61 -7.76 10.25
C GLY A 42 4.55 -6.75 9.79
N PRO A 43 3.71 -7.13 8.79
CA PRO A 43 2.57 -6.30 8.42
C PRO A 43 1.58 -6.18 9.60
N LEU A 44 1.05 -4.98 9.82
CA LEU A 44 0.07 -4.72 10.88
C LEU A 44 -1.37 -4.70 10.36
N SER A 45 -1.54 -4.66 9.04
CA SER A 45 -2.84 -4.65 8.37
C SER A 45 -2.84 -5.58 7.15
N GLU A 46 -4.02 -5.94 6.67
CA GLU A 46 -4.18 -6.66 5.41
C GLU A 46 -3.63 -5.87 4.22
N ARG A 47 -3.77 -4.53 4.27
CA ARG A 47 -3.24 -3.63 3.25
C ARG A 47 -1.71 -3.68 3.20
N ASP A 48 -1.05 -3.70 4.35
CA ASP A 48 0.41 -3.85 4.43
C ASP A 48 0.85 -5.19 3.83
N ALA A 49 0.13 -6.27 4.16
CA ALA A 49 0.42 -7.60 3.62
C ALA A 49 0.28 -7.63 2.09
N GLU A 50 -0.79 -7.04 1.55
CA GLU A 50 -1.01 -6.93 0.11
C GLU A 50 0.13 -6.16 -0.58
N LEU A 51 0.52 -5.01 -0.03
CA LEU A 51 1.59 -4.18 -0.57
C LEU A 51 2.94 -4.92 -0.55
N LEU A 52 3.24 -5.59 0.55
CA LEU A 52 4.47 -6.38 0.65
C LEU A 52 4.44 -7.60 -0.27
N GLU A 53 3.30 -8.24 -0.50
CA GLU A 53 3.15 -9.33 -1.49
C GLU A 53 3.38 -8.85 -2.92
N ARG A 54 2.87 -7.67 -3.24
CA ARG A 54 2.95 -7.08 -4.58
C ARG A 54 4.34 -6.53 -4.89
N TYR A 55 4.92 -5.76 -3.97
CA TYR A 55 6.17 -5.02 -4.20
C TYR A 55 7.39 -5.62 -3.50
N GLY A 56 7.18 -6.57 -2.61
CA GLY A 56 8.24 -7.23 -1.88
C GLY A 56 8.74 -6.44 -0.67
N CYS A 57 9.33 -7.20 0.25
CA CYS A 57 10.09 -6.66 1.37
C CYS A 57 11.48 -6.17 0.95
N LEU A 58 12.05 -5.26 1.74
CA LEU A 58 13.44 -4.85 1.59
C LEU A 58 14.40 -5.97 2.00
N SER A 59 15.57 -5.99 1.36
CA SER A 59 16.63 -6.95 1.68
C SER A 59 17.07 -6.78 3.14
N GLY A 60 17.19 -7.90 3.87
CA GLY A 60 17.59 -7.90 5.27
C GLY A 60 16.47 -7.62 6.29
N THR A 61 15.23 -7.40 5.85
CA THR A 61 14.11 -7.25 6.79
C THR A 61 13.85 -8.56 7.53
N GLU A 62 14.05 -8.54 8.85
CA GLU A 62 13.95 -9.73 9.71
C GLU A 62 12.51 -10.05 10.15
N SER A 63 11.55 -9.96 9.24
CA SER A 63 10.16 -10.35 9.52
C SER A 63 9.91 -11.79 9.06
N THR A 64 9.12 -12.53 9.83
CA THR A 64 8.70 -13.90 9.46
C THR A 64 7.92 -13.90 8.15
N PHE A 65 7.10 -12.87 7.93
CA PHE A 65 6.35 -12.65 6.70
C PHE A 65 7.28 -12.52 5.49
N CYS A 66 8.28 -11.63 5.59
CA CYS A 66 9.24 -11.38 4.51
C CYS A 66 10.13 -12.60 4.23
N LYS A 67 10.57 -13.31 5.27
CA LYS A 67 11.34 -14.57 5.12
C LYS A 67 10.50 -15.61 4.35
N ARG A 68 9.24 -15.82 4.75
CA ARG A 68 8.32 -16.75 4.07
C ARG A 68 8.07 -16.36 2.61
N GLN A 69 7.81 -15.09 2.35
CA GLN A 69 7.61 -14.58 0.99
C GLN A 69 8.82 -14.82 0.09
N SER A 70 10.03 -14.60 0.62
CA SER A 70 11.28 -14.86 -0.11
C SER A 70 11.46 -16.35 -0.45
N GLN A 71 11.07 -17.25 0.45
CA GLN A 71 11.11 -18.69 0.24
C GLN A 71 10.12 -19.12 -0.86
N HIS A 72 8.87 -18.65 -0.81
CA HIS A 72 7.88 -18.93 -1.86
C HIS A 72 8.37 -18.53 -3.26
N THR A 73 9.02 -17.36 -3.36
CA THR A 73 9.57 -16.89 -4.63
C THR A 73 10.70 -17.80 -5.13
N ARG A 74 11.59 -18.24 -4.23
CA ARG A 74 12.68 -19.18 -4.55
C ARG A 74 12.17 -20.55 -4.97
N ASP A 75 11.22 -21.11 -4.24
CA ASP A 75 10.62 -22.42 -4.54
C ASP A 75 9.96 -22.39 -5.93
N ARG A 76 9.24 -21.31 -6.23
CA ARG A 76 8.61 -21.11 -7.55
C ARG A 76 9.66 -21.04 -8.65
N ALA A 77 10.77 -20.34 -8.42
CA ALA A 77 11.88 -20.26 -9.37
C ALA A 77 12.56 -21.62 -9.59
N GLN A 78 12.78 -22.40 -8.53
CA GLN A 78 13.38 -23.74 -8.62
C GLN A 78 12.47 -24.72 -9.38
N ARG A 79 11.17 -24.74 -9.08
CA ARG A 79 10.19 -25.57 -9.81
C ARG A 79 10.19 -25.26 -11.31
N ARG A 80 10.29 -23.98 -11.68
CA ARG A 80 10.39 -23.56 -13.09
C ARG A 80 11.66 -24.06 -13.75
N ARG A 81 12.79 -24.10 -13.04
CA ARG A 81 14.04 -24.67 -13.56
C ARG A 81 13.94 -26.18 -13.75
N HIS A 82 13.41 -26.91 -12.78
CA HIS A 82 13.24 -28.35 -12.87
C HIS A 82 12.33 -28.77 -14.03
N LYS A 83 11.27 -28.02 -14.34
CA LYS A 83 10.39 -28.30 -15.49
C LYS A 83 11.08 -28.11 -16.85
N LYS A 84 12.21 -27.38 -16.89
CA LYS A 84 12.94 -27.08 -18.14
C LYS A 84 13.93 -28.19 -18.52
N TYR A 85 14.28 -29.08 -17.59
CA TYR A 85 15.09 -30.27 -17.81
C TYR A 85 14.19 -31.50 -17.93
#